data_AF-A0A2N6A6Q5-F1
#
_entry.id   AF-A0A2N6A6Q5-F1
#
_cell.length_a   1.000
_cell.length_b   1.000
_cell.length_c   1.000
_cell.angle_alpha   90.00
_cell.angle_beta   90.00
_cell.angle_gamma   90.00
#
_symmetry.space_group_name_H-M   'P 1'
#
loop_
_entity.id
_entity.type
_entity.pdbx_description
1 polymer ?
#
loop_
_entity_poly.entity_id
_entity_poly.type
_entity_poly.pdbx_seq_one_letter_code
_entity_poly.pdbx_strand_id
1 'polypeptide(L)'
;MLLSRAIKINQKGAVATFTVLGVFVVLLAITAVVTSLAMEEFEMSKDGGSIEETFYAAEAGLNEALYRLISNPSPGTINFELDNIQINTTVSVDPGNPFGRIVSSQAIDQISGKQRTVQVSVVTDSYAGGFDYAVQGGNGGIYLDNNSMIIGDLYSNGSVLPASGGSTGNINGSVWSAGSNLVDKVNVTENVYAENISRSDIDGGAYYTNIDSSTDVGGASCPNANCHSGNAGPDSKPFPIDDGIITIWKNDIINAGNPVLGETPADCPPSRSSGYYCVTNNKTLGSSKIEANFYIGNGATLELDGNLWISGDIIMDNNGTISIDSDLGKQSVVVISDGTIEVNNNYSISGSGEPGSFVLVVSMSTNINPSSPAIYASNNSSSVVFAALHGMLKVKNNGALNTALGEKLYLEPNSTVTYNPIFSVFSISPSSGNEVDTITDTWTEL
;
A
#
# COMPACT_ATOMS: atom_id res chain seq x y z
N MET A 1 -0.02 -112.00 17.26
CA MET A 1 0.39 -111.23 16.07
C MET A 1 -0.90 -110.78 15.40
N LEU A 2 -1.36 -109.53 15.37
CA LEU A 2 -0.90 -108.18 15.69
C LEU A 2 -2.08 -107.43 16.35
N LEU A 3 -1.83 -106.59 17.36
CA LEU A 3 -2.85 -105.75 18.02
C LEU A 3 -3.07 -104.46 17.21
N SER A 4 -4.25 -104.28 16.65
CA SER A 4 -4.73 -103.00 16.08
C SER A 4 -5.58 -102.29 17.14
N ARG A 5 -5.16 -101.09 17.56
CA ARG A 5 -5.84 -100.29 18.60
C ARG A 5 -6.89 -99.40 17.92
N ALA A 6 -8.17 -99.75 18.06
CA ALA A 6 -9.27 -98.94 17.52
C ALA A 6 -9.46 -97.64 18.32
N ILE A 7 -9.28 -96.49 17.69
CA ILE A 7 -9.58 -95.18 18.26
C ILE A 7 -11.10 -94.96 18.18
N LYS A 8 -11.78 -94.89 19.32
CA LYS A 8 -13.20 -94.48 19.37
C LYS A 8 -13.31 -92.99 19.05
N ILE A 9 -13.83 -92.66 17.88
CA ILE A 9 -14.14 -91.28 17.51
C ILE A 9 -15.39 -90.85 18.30
N ASN A 10 -15.21 -90.08 19.37
CA ASN A 10 -16.32 -89.50 20.15
C ASN A 10 -16.86 -88.27 19.41
N GLN A 11 -17.73 -88.51 18.42
CA GLN A 11 -18.29 -87.45 17.56
C GLN A 11 -19.06 -86.38 18.35
N LYS A 12 -19.65 -86.72 19.50
CA LYS A 12 -20.33 -85.73 20.37
C LYS A 12 -19.34 -84.76 21.04
N GLY A 13 -18.16 -85.25 21.42
CA GLY A 13 -17.08 -84.42 21.99
C GLY A 13 -16.47 -83.48 20.94
N ALA A 14 -16.22 -83.99 19.73
CA ALA A 14 -15.70 -83.17 18.62
C ALA A 14 -16.69 -82.05 18.23
N VAL A 15 -17.99 -82.36 18.13
CA VAL A 15 -19.03 -81.35 17.84
C VAL A 15 -19.13 -80.31 18.96
N ALA A 16 -19.00 -80.70 20.24
CA ALA A 16 -18.95 -79.76 21.36
C ALA A 16 -17.72 -78.84 21.30
N THR A 17 -16.55 -79.36 20.94
CA THR A 17 -15.33 -78.55 20.79
C THR A 17 -15.43 -77.58 19.62
N PHE A 18 -15.96 -78.02 18.46
CA PHE A 18 -16.16 -77.14 17.31
C PHE A 18 -17.22 -76.06 17.54
N THR A 19 -18.28 -76.37 18.29
CA THR A 19 -19.29 -75.37 18.66
C THR A 19 -18.73 -74.34 19.64
N VAL A 20 -17.97 -74.77 20.66
CA VAL A 20 -17.28 -73.85 21.57
C VAL A 20 -16.25 -72.99 20.84
N LEU A 21 -15.48 -73.57 19.91
CA LEU A 21 -14.52 -72.84 19.08
C LEU A 21 -15.23 -71.81 18.19
N GLY A 22 -16.36 -72.18 17.58
CA GLY A 22 -17.17 -71.28 16.77
C GLY A 22 -17.72 -70.10 17.59
N VAL A 23 -18.23 -70.36 18.79
CA VAL A 23 -18.69 -69.31 19.72
C VAL A 23 -17.53 -68.40 20.13
N PHE A 24 -16.33 -68.94 20.34
CA PHE A 24 -15.15 -68.16 20.72
C PHE A 24 -14.67 -67.24 19.59
N VAL A 25 -14.71 -67.70 18.34
CA VAL A 25 -14.38 -66.87 17.17
C VAL A 25 -15.38 -65.73 17.01
N VAL A 26 -16.67 -65.98 17.23
CA VAL A 26 -17.70 -64.94 17.17
C VAL A 26 -17.51 -63.91 18.30
N LEU A 27 -17.20 -64.36 19.52
CA LEU A 27 -16.89 -63.45 20.63
C LEU A 27 -15.67 -62.58 20.36
N LEU A 28 -14.60 -63.15 19.80
CA LEU A 28 -13.40 -62.41 19.41
C LEU A 28 -13.70 -61.35 18.35
N ALA A 29 -14.52 -61.70 17.34
CA ALA A 29 -14.92 -60.75 16.30
C ALA A 29 -15.74 -59.58 16.90
N ILE A 30 -16.66 -59.86 17.81
CA ILE A 30 -17.45 -58.82 18.50
C ILE A 30 -16.53 -57.93 19.33
N THR A 31 -15.61 -58.49 20.11
CA THR A 31 -14.66 -57.69 20.91
C THR A 31 -13.75 -56.82 20.05
N ALA A 32 -13.31 -57.32 18.89
CA ALA A 32 -12.47 -56.55 17.97
C ALA A 32 -13.23 -55.33 17.41
N VAL A 33 -14.49 -55.52 17.01
CA VAL A 33 -15.34 -54.43 16.51
C VAL A 33 -15.66 -53.41 17.59
N VAL A 34 -15.95 -53.85 18.81
CA VAL A 34 -16.20 -52.92 19.93
C VAL A 34 -14.92 -52.16 20.30
N THR A 35 -13.76 -52.80 20.25
CA THR A 35 -12.47 -52.14 20.56
C THR A 35 -12.09 -51.14 19.48
N SER A 36 -12.33 -51.43 18.19
CA SER A 36 -12.08 -50.47 17.11
C SER A 36 -13.00 -49.25 17.22
N LEU A 37 -14.29 -49.46 17.50
CA LEU A 37 -15.23 -48.35 17.73
C LEU A 37 -14.86 -47.52 18.96
N ALA A 38 -14.44 -48.18 20.05
CA ALA A 38 -14.00 -47.49 21.26
C ALA A 38 -12.68 -46.72 21.07
N MET A 39 -11.76 -47.20 20.24
CA MET A 39 -10.54 -46.48 19.87
C MET A 39 -10.87 -45.26 19.00
N GLU A 40 -11.79 -45.40 18.05
CA GLU A 40 -12.27 -44.31 17.21
C GLU A 40 -12.97 -43.23 18.05
N GLU A 41 -13.83 -43.62 19.01
CA GLU A 41 -14.42 -42.69 19.98
C GLU A 41 -13.38 -42.05 20.92
N PHE A 42 -12.32 -42.78 21.29
CA PHE A 42 -11.24 -42.24 22.13
C PHE A 42 -10.36 -41.23 21.37
N GLU A 43 -10.08 -41.46 20.09
CA GLU A 43 -9.42 -40.49 19.21
C GLU A 43 -10.30 -39.26 18.98
N MET A 44 -11.60 -39.44 18.67
CA MET A 44 -12.56 -38.34 18.51
C MET A 44 -12.76 -37.53 19.81
N SER A 45 -12.76 -38.18 20.98
CA SER A 45 -12.87 -37.50 22.28
C SER A 45 -11.62 -36.71 22.65
N LYS A 46 -10.44 -37.10 22.13
CA LYS A 46 -9.19 -36.37 22.34
C LYS A 46 -9.07 -35.17 21.40
N ASP A 47 -9.59 -35.29 20.18
CA ASP A 47 -9.69 -34.16 19.23
C ASP A 47 -10.83 -33.18 19.58
N GLY A 48 -11.92 -33.62 20.20
CA GLY A 48 -13.11 -32.79 20.46
C GLY A 48 -13.12 -32.00 21.78
N GLY A 49 -12.15 -32.21 22.69
CA GLY A 49 -12.16 -31.65 24.04
C GLY A 49 -11.09 -30.57 24.32
N SER A 50 -10.06 -30.45 23.48
CA SER A 50 -9.08 -29.36 23.53
C SER A 50 -9.54 -28.24 22.60
N ILE A 51 -9.69 -27.03 23.11
CA ILE A 51 -9.56 -25.85 22.25
C ILE A 51 -8.18 -25.98 21.58
N GLU A 52 -8.17 -26.07 20.26
CA GLU A 52 -7.03 -26.53 19.47
C GLU A 52 -5.82 -25.62 19.70
N GLU A 53 -4.62 -26.17 19.91
CA GLU A 53 -3.39 -25.38 20.17
C GLU A 53 -3.11 -24.38 19.03
N THR A 54 -3.47 -24.74 17.79
CA THR A 54 -3.44 -23.87 16.61
C THR A 54 -4.39 -22.68 16.73
N PHE A 55 -5.56 -22.83 17.35
CA PHE A 55 -6.47 -21.70 17.60
C PHE A 55 -5.87 -20.70 18.58
N TYR A 56 -5.31 -21.17 19.70
CA TYR A 56 -4.64 -20.28 20.66
C TYR A 56 -3.39 -19.61 20.08
N ALA A 57 -2.65 -20.32 19.25
CA ALA A 57 -1.51 -19.76 18.53
C ALA A 57 -1.95 -18.67 17.54
N ALA A 58 -3.06 -18.86 16.82
CA ALA A 58 -3.61 -17.85 15.92
C ALA A 58 -4.10 -16.61 16.70
N GLU A 59 -4.78 -16.81 17.83
CA GLU A 59 -5.17 -15.73 18.75
C GLU A 59 -3.96 -14.98 19.33
N ALA A 60 -2.88 -15.68 19.67
CA ALA A 60 -1.65 -15.04 20.12
C ALA A 60 -1.03 -14.16 19.03
N GLY A 61 -1.02 -14.64 17.78
CA GLY A 61 -0.56 -13.86 16.63
C GLY A 61 -1.41 -12.63 16.35
N LEU A 62 -2.73 -12.73 16.54
CA LEU A 62 -3.66 -11.61 16.41
C LEU A 62 -3.40 -10.57 17.51
N ASN A 63 -3.29 -10.99 18.77
CA ASN A 63 -3.02 -10.08 19.90
C ASN A 63 -1.66 -9.38 19.79
N GLU A 64 -0.62 -10.07 19.34
CA GLU A 64 0.70 -9.47 19.08
C GLU A 64 0.60 -8.39 17.99
N ALA A 65 -0.16 -8.62 16.92
CA ALA A 65 -0.37 -7.63 15.89
C ALA A 65 -1.15 -6.41 16.38
N LEU A 66 -2.21 -6.61 17.17
CA LEU A 66 -2.96 -5.51 17.79
C LEU A 66 -2.07 -4.67 18.71
N TYR A 67 -1.23 -5.32 19.53
CA TYR A 67 -0.28 -4.62 20.38
C TYR A 67 0.71 -3.77 19.56
N ARG A 68 1.25 -4.32 18.47
CA ARG A 68 2.19 -3.59 17.61
C ARG A 68 1.54 -2.38 16.95
N LEU A 69 0.29 -2.49 16.51
CA LEU A 69 -0.44 -1.38 15.88
C LEU A 69 -0.52 -0.11 16.75
N ILE A 70 -0.50 -0.26 18.08
CA ILE A 70 -0.47 0.87 19.02
C ILE A 70 0.84 1.67 18.90
N SER A 71 1.96 0.98 18.64
CA SER A 71 3.29 1.60 18.56
C SER A 71 3.75 1.89 17.13
N ASN A 72 3.40 1.02 16.19
CA ASN A 72 3.79 1.07 14.79
C ASN A 72 2.63 0.53 13.91
N PRO A 73 1.78 1.43 13.39
CA PRO A 73 0.54 1.07 12.70
C PRO A 73 0.75 0.73 11.21
N SER A 74 2.01 0.64 10.77
CA SER A 74 2.36 0.34 9.38
C SER A 74 1.89 -1.07 8.98
N PRO A 75 1.29 -1.23 7.78
CA PRO A 75 0.99 -2.55 7.24
C PRO A 75 2.24 -3.43 7.14
N GLY A 76 2.06 -4.74 7.22
CA GLY A 76 3.18 -5.68 7.14
C GLY A 76 2.87 -7.08 7.63
N THR A 77 3.94 -7.86 7.82
CA THR A 77 3.87 -9.24 8.30
C THR A 77 4.63 -9.42 9.60
N ILE A 78 4.10 -10.28 10.46
CA ILE A 78 4.66 -10.64 11.75
C ILE A 78 4.67 -12.17 11.80
N ASN A 79 5.87 -12.75 11.85
CA ASN A 79 6.03 -14.20 11.86
C ASN A 79 6.84 -14.61 13.08
N PHE A 80 6.38 -15.65 13.78
CA PHE A 80 7.08 -16.26 14.91
C PHE A 80 6.59 -17.70 15.10
N GLU A 81 7.19 -18.43 16.04
CA GLU A 81 6.89 -19.83 16.29
C GLU A 81 6.73 -20.09 17.79
N LEU A 82 5.73 -20.90 18.15
CA LEU A 82 5.49 -21.39 19.51
C LEU A 82 5.25 -22.90 19.45
N ASP A 83 6.08 -23.69 20.13
CA ASP A 83 5.92 -25.15 20.27
C ASP A 83 5.68 -25.92 18.95
N ASN A 84 6.44 -25.61 17.89
CA ASN A 84 6.31 -26.13 16.51
C ASN A 84 5.04 -25.68 15.76
N ILE A 85 4.32 -24.69 16.29
CA ILE A 85 3.24 -24.01 15.58
C ILE A 85 3.81 -22.72 15.00
N GLN A 86 3.89 -22.67 13.68
CA GLN A 86 4.28 -21.47 12.96
C GLN A 86 3.10 -20.51 12.90
N ILE A 87 3.30 -19.27 13.32
CA ILE A 87 2.30 -18.21 13.32
C ILE A 87 2.72 -17.17 12.29
N ASN A 88 1.88 -16.98 11.27
CA ASN A 88 2.04 -15.99 10.22
C ASN A 88 0.89 -14.99 10.32
N THR A 89 1.17 -13.79 10.82
CA THR A 89 0.17 -12.72 10.92
C THR A 89 0.41 -11.66 9.86
N THR A 90 -0.64 -11.27 9.16
CA THR A 90 -0.65 -10.20 8.16
C THR A 90 -1.51 -9.05 8.66
N VAL A 91 -0.99 -7.83 8.58
CA VAL A 91 -1.73 -6.58 8.77
C VAL A 91 -1.81 -5.90 7.41
N SER A 92 -3.01 -5.82 6.84
CA SER A 92 -3.26 -5.13 5.57
C SER A 92 -4.16 -3.91 5.78
N VAL A 93 -4.09 -2.96 4.84
CA VAL A 93 -5.02 -1.83 4.79
C VAL A 93 -6.42 -2.35 4.44
N ASP A 94 -7.46 -1.80 5.07
CA ASP A 94 -8.84 -2.02 4.66
C ASP A 94 -9.12 -1.25 3.34
N PRO A 95 -9.49 -1.93 2.23
CA PRO A 95 -9.77 -1.26 0.97
C PRO A 95 -10.89 -0.20 1.03
N GLY A 96 -11.81 -0.30 1.99
CA GLY A 96 -12.92 0.62 2.17
C GLY A 96 -12.63 1.76 3.15
N ASN A 97 -11.53 1.70 3.90
CA ASN A 97 -11.21 2.67 4.94
C ASN A 97 -9.69 2.83 5.10
N PRO A 98 -9.09 3.99 4.74
CA PRO A 98 -7.64 4.20 4.87
C PRO A 98 -7.12 4.19 6.33
N PHE A 99 -8.03 4.38 7.29
CA PHE A 99 -7.75 4.25 8.73
C PHE A 99 -8.01 2.83 9.26
N GLY A 100 -8.64 1.98 8.46
CA GLY A 100 -8.92 0.59 8.78
C GLY A 100 -7.72 -0.32 8.52
N ARG A 101 -7.60 -1.37 9.32
CA ARG A 101 -6.69 -2.50 9.08
C ARG A 101 -7.45 -3.81 9.19
N ILE A 102 -7.04 -4.79 8.39
CA ILE A 102 -7.46 -6.17 8.50
C ILE A 102 -6.27 -6.96 9.05
N VAL A 103 -6.44 -7.53 10.24
CA VAL A 103 -5.42 -8.35 10.90
C VAL A 103 -5.83 -9.80 10.76
N SER A 104 -5.04 -10.59 10.05
CA SER A 104 -5.28 -12.02 9.83
C SER A 104 -4.11 -12.82 10.36
N SER A 105 -4.35 -13.74 11.30
CA SER A 105 -3.32 -14.61 11.86
C SER A 105 -3.58 -16.06 11.49
N GLN A 106 -2.60 -16.69 10.85
CA GLN A 106 -2.63 -18.10 10.50
C GLN A 106 -1.64 -18.86 11.35
N ALA A 107 -2.11 -19.88 12.06
CA ALA A 107 -1.30 -20.83 12.79
C ALA A 107 -1.24 -22.17 12.05
N ILE A 108 -0.05 -22.73 11.92
CA ILE A 108 0.23 -23.99 11.23
C ILE A 108 1.03 -24.88 12.19
N ASP A 109 0.42 -25.97 12.67
CA ASP A 109 1.15 -27.02 13.38
C ASP A 109 2.03 -27.79 12.39
N GLN A 110 3.34 -27.69 12.55
CA GLN A 110 4.31 -28.29 11.63
C GLN A 110 4.36 -29.83 11.73
N ILE A 111 3.84 -30.42 12.81
CA ILE A 111 3.82 -31.88 13.02
C ILE A 111 2.55 -32.48 12.45
N SER A 112 1.39 -31.96 12.83
CA SER A 112 0.10 -32.51 12.39
C SER A 112 -0.36 -31.95 11.03
N GLY A 113 0.17 -30.80 10.61
CA GLY A 113 -0.29 -30.08 9.42
C GLY A 113 -1.62 -29.36 9.61
N LYS A 114 -2.21 -29.39 10.82
CA LYS A 114 -3.45 -28.66 11.13
C LYS A 114 -3.21 -27.15 11.02
N GLN A 115 -4.19 -26.44 10.48
CA GLN A 115 -4.13 -25.00 10.26
C GLN A 115 -5.38 -24.32 10.79
N ARG A 116 -5.19 -23.15 11.41
CA ARG A 116 -6.29 -22.28 11.85
C ARG A 116 -5.99 -20.85 11.45
N THR A 117 -7.00 -20.15 10.96
CA THR A 117 -6.88 -18.74 10.59
C THR A 117 -7.97 -17.95 11.30
N VAL A 118 -7.57 -16.93 12.05
CA VAL A 118 -8.49 -15.95 12.66
C VAL A 118 -8.24 -14.58 12.07
N GLN A 119 -9.28 -13.77 11.97
CA GLN A 119 -9.23 -12.43 11.41
C GLN A 119 -10.06 -11.46 12.24
N VAL A 120 -9.60 -10.21 12.36
CA VAL A 120 -10.37 -9.10 12.92
C VAL A 120 -10.09 -7.81 12.13
N SER A 121 -11.10 -6.95 12.01
CA SER A 121 -10.93 -5.60 11.48
C SER A 121 -10.78 -4.60 12.61
N VAL A 122 -9.86 -3.66 12.46
CA VAL A 122 -9.61 -2.58 13.42
C VAL A 122 -9.57 -1.23 12.74
N VAL A 123 -9.88 -0.18 13.49
CA VAL A 123 -9.68 1.21 13.09
C VAL A 123 -8.50 1.77 13.88
N THR A 124 -7.66 2.53 13.20
CA THR A 124 -6.51 3.23 13.79
C THR A 124 -6.58 4.70 13.42
N ASP A 125 -5.94 5.57 14.18
CA ASP A 125 -5.77 6.97 13.79
C ASP A 125 -4.67 7.17 12.72
N SER A 126 -4.04 6.08 12.29
CA SER A 126 -3.02 6.10 11.25
C SER A 126 -3.62 5.87 9.87
N TYR A 127 -3.35 6.81 8.97
CA TYR A 127 -3.61 6.65 7.55
C TYR A 127 -2.68 5.59 6.96
N ALA A 128 -3.19 4.71 6.09
CA ALA A 128 -2.35 3.87 5.23
C ALA A 128 -2.97 3.60 3.85
N GLY A 129 -2.09 3.30 2.89
CA GLY A 129 -2.45 2.85 1.54
C GLY A 129 -2.68 3.96 0.52
N GLY A 130 -3.29 3.57 -0.61
CA GLY A 130 -3.90 4.48 -1.60
C GLY A 130 -3.05 4.87 -2.82
N PHE A 131 -1.74 4.62 -2.82
CA PHE A 131 -0.87 5.00 -3.94
C PHE A 131 -0.61 3.82 -4.88
N ASP A 132 -1.59 3.52 -5.73
CA ASP A 132 -1.54 2.36 -6.64
C ASP A 132 -0.88 2.69 -7.99
N TYR A 133 -0.69 3.98 -8.30
CA TYR A 133 -0.22 4.46 -9.60
C TYR A 133 1.10 5.23 -9.47
N ALA A 134 1.94 5.19 -10.50
CA ALA A 134 3.08 6.10 -10.63
C ALA A 134 2.59 7.55 -10.61
N VAL A 135 1.50 7.78 -11.34
CA VAL A 135 0.91 9.10 -11.51
C VAL A 135 -0.61 8.97 -11.47
N GLN A 136 -1.25 9.80 -10.66
CA GLN A 136 -2.71 9.93 -10.68
C GLN A 136 -3.11 11.40 -10.85
N GLY A 137 -3.82 11.66 -11.96
CA GLY A 137 -4.31 12.98 -12.36
C GLY A 137 -5.80 13.17 -12.05
N GLY A 138 -6.14 14.37 -11.62
CA GLY A 138 -7.52 14.81 -11.42
C GLY A 138 -8.20 15.18 -12.74
N ASN A 139 -9.25 15.99 -12.67
CA ASN A 139 -10.04 16.35 -13.85
C ASN A 139 -9.25 17.25 -14.82
N GLY A 140 -8.27 17.98 -14.30
CA GLY A 140 -7.31 18.75 -15.08
C GLY A 140 -6.39 17.91 -15.97
N GLY A 141 -6.32 16.59 -15.76
CA GLY A 141 -5.60 15.65 -16.62
C GLY A 141 -4.07 15.70 -16.50
N ILE A 142 -3.41 15.01 -17.43
CA ILE A 142 -1.95 14.81 -17.43
C ILE A 142 -1.37 15.29 -18.75
N TYR A 143 -0.32 16.10 -18.67
CA TYR A 143 0.38 16.67 -19.82
C TYR A 143 1.82 16.18 -19.85
N LEU A 144 2.21 15.57 -20.96
CA LEU A 144 3.52 14.96 -21.15
C LEU A 144 4.30 15.72 -22.23
N ASP A 145 5.41 16.34 -21.84
CA ASP A 145 6.30 16.99 -22.80
C ASP A 145 7.33 16.01 -23.38
N ASN A 146 8.15 16.47 -24.32
CA ASN A 146 8.99 15.63 -25.15
C ASN A 146 9.98 14.80 -24.32
N ASN A 147 10.01 13.49 -24.58
CA ASN A 147 10.83 12.52 -23.85
C ASN A 147 10.55 12.46 -22.34
N SER A 148 9.43 13.00 -21.85
CA SER A 148 9.00 12.68 -20.49
C SER A 148 8.66 11.19 -20.40
N MET A 149 8.89 10.62 -19.22
CA MET A 149 8.75 9.19 -18.96
C MET A 149 7.99 8.94 -17.67
N ILE A 150 7.04 8.02 -17.72
CA ILE A 150 6.40 7.44 -16.55
C ILE A 150 6.76 5.96 -16.53
N ILE A 151 7.27 5.47 -15.40
CA ILE A 151 7.58 4.06 -15.18
C ILE A 151 6.62 3.54 -14.12
N GLY A 152 5.66 2.72 -14.55
CA GLY A 152 4.51 2.29 -13.78
C GLY A 152 3.19 2.80 -14.35
N ASP A 153 2.10 2.36 -13.73
CA ASP A 153 0.74 2.63 -14.19
C ASP A 153 0.31 4.09 -13.96
N LEU A 154 -0.55 4.59 -14.84
CA LEU A 154 -1.10 5.94 -14.80
C LEU A 154 -2.63 5.91 -14.77
N TYR A 155 -3.22 6.66 -13.84
CA TYR A 155 -4.66 6.93 -13.81
C TYR A 155 -4.96 8.41 -14.00
N SER A 156 -5.94 8.76 -14.80
CA SER A 156 -6.36 10.16 -15.00
C SER A 156 -7.87 10.28 -15.03
N ASN A 157 -8.42 11.16 -14.19
CA ASN A 157 -9.81 11.57 -14.28
C ASN A 157 -10.06 12.56 -15.43
N GLY A 158 -8.99 13.12 -15.99
CA GLY A 158 -8.98 13.98 -17.17
C GLY A 158 -8.28 13.33 -18.36
N SER A 159 -8.07 14.11 -19.42
CA SER A 159 -7.34 13.65 -20.61
C SER A 159 -5.84 13.49 -20.35
N VAL A 160 -5.20 12.60 -21.11
CA VAL A 160 -3.73 12.42 -21.16
C VAL A 160 -3.27 12.96 -22.49
N LEU A 161 -2.56 14.09 -22.48
CA LEU A 161 -2.30 14.91 -23.65
C LEU A 161 -0.81 15.22 -23.80
N PRO A 162 -0.34 15.51 -25.02
CA PRO A 162 0.99 16.07 -25.19
C PRO A 162 0.98 17.52 -24.66
N ALA A 163 2.06 17.91 -23.98
CA ALA A 163 2.20 19.26 -23.43
C ALA A 163 2.28 20.36 -24.53
N SER A 164 2.72 19.97 -25.73
CA SER A 164 2.73 20.81 -26.93
C SER A 164 2.43 19.96 -28.16
N GLY A 165 1.99 20.56 -29.28
CA GLY A 165 1.64 19.81 -30.50
C GLY A 165 2.79 18.95 -31.08
N GLY A 166 4.04 19.25 -30.72
CA GLY A 166 5.25 18.52 -31.13
C GLY A 166 5.68 17.41 -30.16
N SER A 167 5.24 17.43 -28.91
CA SER A 167 5.68 16.52 -27.85
C SER A 167 5.02 15.14 -27.94
N THR A 168 5.73 14.11 -27.52
CA THR A 168 5.19 12.75 -27.27
C THR A 168 5.66 12.30 -25.90
N GLY A 169 4.73 11.81 -25.08
CA GLY A 169 5.02 11.23 -23.77
C GLY A 169 5.26 9.73 -23.84
N ASN A 170 6.09 9.19 -22.94
CA ASN A 170 6.33 7.74 -22.84
C ASN A 170 5.82 7.21 -21.50
N ILE A 171 5.06 6.12 -21.54
CA ILE A 171 4.54 5.43 -20.37
C ILE A 171 4.94 3.95 -20.46
N ASN A 172 5.79 3.52 -19.52
CA ASN A 172 6.14 2.12 -19.32
C ASN A 172 5.20 1.51 -18.26
N GLY A 173 3.99 1.16 -18.69
CA GLY A 173 2.89 0.71 -17.85
C GLY A 173 1.55 0.85 -18.58
N SER A 174 0.46 0.61 -17.86
CA SER A 174 -0.91 0.74 -18.37
C SER A 174 -1.48 2.15 -18.09
N VAL A 175 -2.42 2.58 -18.93
CA VAL A 175 -3.04 3.93 -18.89
C VAL A 175 -4.56 3.80 -18.75
N TRP A 176 -5.12 4.51 -17.77
CA TRP A 176 -6.57 4.69 -17.62
C TRP A 176 -6.94 6.18 -17.72
N SER A 177 -7.85 6.51 -18.64
CA SER A 177 -8.40 7.86 -18.84
C SER A 177 -9.91 7.81 -18.70
N ALA A 178 -10.42 8.38 -17.61
CA ALA A 178 -11.80 8.19 -17.19
C ALA A 178 -12.82 8.89 -18.09
N GLY A 179 -14.04 8.37 -18.16
CA GLY A 179 -15.16 8.97 -18.89
C GLY A 179 -14.83 9.22 -20.37
N SER A 180 -15.37 10.32 -20.92
CA SER A 180 -15.23 10.66 -22.34
C SER A 180 -13.93 11.40 -22.69
N ASN A 181 -12.90 11.26 -21.87
CA ASN A 181 -11.60 11.92 -22.07
C ASN A 181 -10.79 11.31 -23.22
N LEU A 182 -9.74 12.05 -23.60
CA LEU A 182 -8.83 11.70 -24.69
C LEU A 182 -7.48 11.22 -24.16
N VAL A 183 -6.97 10.14 -24.73
CA VAL A 183 -5.55 9.78 -24.69
C VAL A 183 -4.95 10.13 -26.05
N ASP A 184 -4.00 11.06 -26.05
CA ASP A 184 -3.42 11.58 -27.28
C ASP A 184 -1.89 11.60 -27.26
N LYS A 185 -1.29 11.14 -28.37
CA LYS A 185 0.13 11.29 -28.65
C LYS A 185 1.06 10.81 -27.52
N VAL A 186 0.81 9.59 -27.11
CA VAL A 186 1.62 8.87 -26.12
C VAL A 186 2.12 7.55 -26.69
N ASN A 187 3.26 7.10 -26.19
CA ASN A 187 3.77 5.76 -26.37
C ASN A 187 3.50 4.97 -25.08
N VAL A 188 2.82 3.83 -25.18
CA VAL A 188 2.39 3.02 -24.03
C VAL A 188 2.83 1.58 -24.23
N THR A 189 3.60 1.03 -23.29
CA THR A 189 4.15 -0.33 -23.41
C THR A 189 3.16 -1.45 -23.07
N GLU A 190 2.07 -1.11 -22.39
CA GLU A 190 1.02 -2.06 -22.01
C GLU A 190 -0.34 -1.64 -22.59
N ASN A 191 -1.37 -1.53 -21.75
CA ASN A 191 -2.74 -1.36 -22.19
C ASN A 191 -3.24 0.08 -22.01
N VAL A 192 -4.17 0.50 -22.86
CA VAL A 192 -4.90 1.77 -22.72
C VAL A 192 -6.39 1.51 -22.54
N TYR A 193 -6.97 2.10 -21.51
CA TYR A 193 -8.40 2.10 -21.22
C TYR A 193 -8.94 3.53 -21.27
N ALA A 194 -9.60 3.91 -22.35
CA ALA A 194 -10.08 5.27 -22.58
C ALA A 194 -11.22 5.31 -23.60
N GLU A 195 -12.16 6.24 -23.48
CA GLU A 195 -13.22 6.36 -24.49
C GLU A 195 -12.68 6.80 -25.85
N ASN A 196 -11.76 7.78 -25.87
CA ASN A 196 -11.19 8.35 -27.08
C ASN A 196 -9.66 8.20 -27.09
N ILE A 197 -9.11 7.67 -28.18
CA ILE A 197 -7.66 7.51 -28.37
C ILE A 197 -7.25 8.10 -29.72
N SER A 198 -6.17 8.89 -29.76
CA SER A 198 -5.61 9.42 -31.00
C SER A 198 -4.09 9.48 -31.04
N ARG A 199 -3.52 9.39 -32.24
CA ARG A 199 -2.09 9.65 -32.54
C ARG A 199 -1.11 8.93 -31.62
N SER A 200 -1.47 7.77 -31.06
CA SER A 200 -0.69 7.07 -30.03
C SER A 200 -0.04 5.80 -30.59
N ASP A 201 0.96 5.29 -29.88
CA ASP A 201 1.60 4.00 -30.14
C ASP A 201 1.42 3.12 -28.89
N ILE A 202 0.69 2.02 -29.02
CA ILE A 202 0.27 1.16 -27.90
C ILE A 202 0.78 -0.25 -28.17
N ASP A 203 1.77 -0.73 -27.41
CA ASP A 203 2.35 -2.06 -27.61
C ASP A 203 1.39 -3.18 -27.21
N GLY A 204 0.53 -2.95 -26.20
CA GLY A 204 -0.46 -3.90 -25.70
C GLY A 204 -1.85 -3.72 -26.32
N GLY A 205 -2.90 -3.80 -25.49
CA GLY A 205 -4.29 -3.70 -25.91
C GLY A 205 -4.90 -2.30 -25.75
N ALA A 206 -5.79 -1.92 -26.66
CA ALA A 206 -6.56 -0.68 -26.58
C ALA A 206 -8.06 -0.98 -26.36
N TYR A 207 -8.63 -0.47 -25.28
CA TYR A 207 -10.05 -0.61 -24.91
C TYR A 207 -10.74 0.75 -25.06
N TYR A 208 -11.54 0.90 -26.12
CA TYR A 208 -12.02 2.22 -26.57
C TYR A 208 -13.42 2.25 -27.17
N THR A 209 -13.96 3.46 -27.31
CA THR A 209 -15.16 3.76 -28.11
C THR A 209 -14.77 4.35 -29.46
N ASN A 210 -13.89 5.36 -29.47
CA ASN A 210 -13.38 5.99 -30.69
C ASN A 210 -11.85 5.92 -30.74
N ILE A 211 -11.30 5.49 -31.87
CA ILE A 211 -9.87 5.51 -32.16
C ILE A 211 -9.63 6.08 -33.55
N ASP A 212 -8.61 6.91 -33.71
CA ASP A 212 -8.24 7.43 -35.02
C ASP A 212 -7.41 6.42 -35.84
N SER A 213 -7.28 6.68 -37.15
CA SER A 213 -6.52 5.78 -38.04
C SER A 213 -5.00 5.93 -37.92
N SER A 214 -4.51 6.91 -37.15
CA SER A 214 -3.08 7.16 -36.95
C SER A 214 -2.52 6.49 -35.70
N THR A 215 -3.39 5.98 -34.83
CA THR A 215 -2.98 5.19 -33.67
C THR A 215 -2.58 3.77 -34.09
N ASP A 216 -1.44 3.32 -33.59
CA ASP A 216 -0.97 1.94 -33.69
C ASP A 216 -1.30 1.18 -32.40
N VAL A 217 -1.81 -0.05 -32.52
CA VAL A 217 -2.13 -0.95 -31.41
C VAL A 217 -1.57 -2.35 -31.70
N GLY A 218 -0.54 -2.74 -30.97
CA GLY A 218 0.18 -4.00 -31.13
C GLY A 218 0.95 -4.12 -32.46
N GLY A 219 1.46 -3.00 -32.97
CA GLY A 219 2.27 -2.93 -34.19
C GLY A 219 1.48 -2.77 -35.50
N ALA A 220 0.18 -2.49 -35.43
CA ALA A 220 -0.65 -2.11 -36.58
C ALA A 220 -1.84 -1.22 -36.18
N SER A 221 -2.39 -0.47 -37.14
CA SER A 221 -3.64 0.29 -36.92
C SER A 221 -4.86 -0.63 -36.73
N CYS A 222 -5.87 -0.12 -36.02
CA CYS A 222 -7.13 -0.83 -35.84
C CYS A 222 -7.96 -0.94 -37.14
N PRO A 223 -8.77 -2.00 -37.32
CA PRO A 223 -9.02 -3.09 -36.36
C PRO A 223 -8.00 -4.24 -36.43
N ASN A 224 -7.60 -4.77 -35.27
CA ASN A 224 -6.79 -5.99 -35.13
C ASN A 224 -7.12 -6.70 -33.79
N ALA A 225 -6.39 -7.78 -33.46
CA ALA A 225 -6.68 -8.61 -32.28
C ALA A 225 -6.52 -7.88 -30.92
N ASN A 226 -5.71 -6.81 -30.87
CA ASN A 226 -5.46 -5.99 -29.69
C ASN A 226 -6.40 -4.77 -29.60
N CYS A 227 -7.28 -4.58 -30.59
CA CYS A 227 -8.27 -3.50 -30.62
C CYS A 227 -9.61 -3.99 -30.03
N HIS A 228 -9.94 -3.51 -28.83
CA HIS A 228 -11.16 -3.84 -28.11
C HIS A 228 -12.15 -2.67 -28.17
N SER A 229 -12.83 -2.52 -29.32
CA SER A 229 -13.86 -1.49 -29.52
C SER A 229 -15.14 -1.75 -28.71
N GLY A 230 -15.87 -0.69 -28.38
CA GLY A 230 -17.15 -0.77 -27.66
C GLY A 230 -17.01 -0.69 -26.15
N ASN A 231 -15.83 -0.32 -25.65
CA ASN A 231 -15.58 -0.07 -24.24
C ASN A 231 -15.66 1.44 -23.96
N ALA A 232 -16.51 1.83 -23.01
CA ALA A 232 -16.50 3.19 -22.49
C ALA A 232 -15.22 3.44 -21.67
N GLY A 233 -14.87 4.71 -21.47
CA GLY A 233 -13.82 5.04 -20.51
C GLY A 233 -14.17 4.57 -19.10
N PRO A 234 -13.17 4.19 -18.28
CA PRO A 234 -13.39 3.79 -16.89
C PRO A 234 -14.03 4.93 -16.06
N ASP A 235 -14.58 4.58 -14.90
CA ASP A 235 -15.15 5.58 -13.98
C ASP A 235 -14.06 6.46 -13.35
N SER A 236 -14.36 7.70 -12.98
CA SER A 236 -13.39 8.53 -12.25
C SER A 236 -13.09 7.93 -10.87
N LYS A 237 -11.82 8.03 -10.43
CA LYS A 237 -11.38 7.59 -9.10
C LYS A 237 -10.98 8.78 -8.24
N PRO A 238 -11.45 8.89 -6.99
CA PRO A 238 -10.96 9.92 -6.08
C PRO A 238 -9.47 9.74 -5.82
N PHE A 239 -8.80 10.82 -5.41
CA PHE A 239 -7.43 10.70 -4.89
C PHE A 239 -7.43 9.90 -3.58
N PRO A 240 -6.32 9.22 -3.27
CA PRO A 240 -6.19 8.45 -2.03
C PRO A 240 -6.16 9.31 -0.76
N ILE A 241 -5.94 10.61 -0.91
CA ILE A 241 -5.98 11.61 0.16
C ILE A 241 -6.95 12.70 -0.25
N ASP A 242 -7.75 13.17 0.70
CA ASP A 242 -8.70 14.27 0.55
C ASP A 242 -8.51 15.35 1.63
N ASP A 243 -9.33 16.40 1.55
CA ASP A 243 -9.31 17.51 2.51
C ASP A 243 -9.67 17.09 3.93
N GLY A 244 -10.46 16.03 4.08
CA GLY A 244 -10.84 15.47 5.38
C GLY A 244 -9.61 14.91 6.09
N ILE A 245 -8.85 14.05 5.39
CA ILE A 245 -7.60 13.46 5.89
C ILE A 245 -6.56 14.54 6.22
N ILE A 246 -6.42 15.55 5.35
CA ILE A 246 -5.48 16.65 5.60
C ILE A 246 -5.89 17.48 6.83
N THR A 247 -7.19 17.69 7.02
CA THR A 247 -7.71 18.38 8.20
C THR A 247 -7.43 17.58 9.47
N ILE A 248 -7.53 16.25 9.43
CA ILE A 248 -7.14 15.36 10.55
C ILE A 248 -5.66 15.61 10.89
N TRP A 249 -4.75 15.50 9.92
CA TRP A 249 -3.31 15.71 10.18
C TRP A 249 -2.99 17.12 10.69
N LYS A 250 -3.64 18.16 10.18
CA LYS A 250 -3.46 19.53 10.71
C LYS A 250 -3.91 19.65 12.15
N ASN A 251 -5.04 19.03 12.50
CA ASN A 251 -5.52 19.01 13.87
C ASN A 251 -4.58 18.22 14.78
N ASP A 252 -4.04 17.08 14.34
CA ASP A 252 -3.07 16.29 15.11
C ASP A 252 -1.79 17.08 15.40
N ILE A 253 -1.29 17.84 14.42
CA ILE A 253 -0.14 18.73 14.58
C ILE A 253 -0.40 19.80 15.65
N ILE A 254 -1.60 20.39 15.69
CA ILE A 254 -1.97 21.36 16.71
C ILE A 254 -2.13 20.68 18.08
N ASN A 255 -2.80 19.53 18.11
CA ASN A 255 -3.14 18.80 19.34
C ASN A 255 -1.93 18.16 20.01
N ALA A 256 -0.82 17.97 19.28
CA ALA A 256 0.46 17.53 19.84
C ALA A 256 1.01 18.49 20.92
N GLY A 257 0.50 19.73 21.00
CA GLY A 257 0.87 20.69 22.04
C GLY A 257 2.26 21.33 21.85
N ASN A 258 2.90 21.08 20.71
CA ASN A 258 4.16 21.71 20.34
C ASN A 258 3.97 23.20 20.01
N PRO A 259 4.97 24.07 20.27
CA PRO A 259 4.86 25.49 19.98
C PRO A 259 4.62 25.78 18.50
N VAL A 260 3.71 26.70 18.20
CA VAL A 260 3.59 27.29 16.86
C VAL A 260 4.85 28.12 16.59
N LEU A 261 5.55 27.80 15.51
CA LEU A 261 6.76 28.48 15.08
C LEU A 261 6.42 29.67 14.17
N GLY A 262 7.10 30.79 14.34
CA GLY A 262 6.92 32.00 13.53
C GLY A 262 8.20 32.37 12.76
N GLU A 263 8.19 33.52 12.10
CA GLU A 263 9.33 33.98 11.28
C GLU A 263 10.67 34.02 12.05
N THR A 264 11.78 33.73 11.35
CA THR A 264 13.14 33.77 11.89
C THR A 264 14.07 34.68 11.05
N PRO A 265 13.84 36.01 11.00
CA PRO A 265 14.60 36.93 10.13
C PRO A 265 16.13 36.84 10.27
N ALA A 266 16.61 36.54 11.47
CA ALA A 266 18.05 36.46 11.77
C ALA A 266 18.73 35.23 11.14
N ASP A 267 17.97 34.16 10.89
CA ASP A 267 18.47 32.90 10.31
C ASP A 267 18.32 32.85 8.79
N CYS A 268 17.65 33.86 8.21
CA CYS A 268 17.32 33.95 6.80
C CYS A 268 18.35 34.75 6.00
N PRO A 269 18.58 34.41 4.72
CA PRO A 269 19.32 35.29 3.82
C PRO A 269 18.55 36.62 3.61
N PRO A 270 19.23 37.71 3.22
CA PRO A 270 18.58 39.02 3.03
C PRO A 270 17.40 39.03 2.04
N SER A 271 17.37 38.12 1.07
CA SER A 271 16.26 37.97 0.11
C SER A 271 15.01 37.32 0.71
N ARG A 272 15.10 36.75 1.92
CA ARG A 272 14.04 36.01 2.62
C ARG A 272 13.88 36.47 4.07
N SER A 273 14.37 37.65 4.45
CA SER A 273 14.39 38.09 5.86
C SER A 273 13.04 38.56 6.43
N SER A 274 11.95 38.52 5.66
CA SER A 274 10.60 38.91 6.09
C SER A 274 9.59 37.90 5.59
N GLY A 275 8.76 37.37 6.47
CA GLY A 275 7.74 36.38 6.13
C GLY A 275 8.23 34.93 6.10
N TYR A 276 9.45 34.61 6.55
CA TYR A 276 10.02 33.26 6.47
C TYR A 276 10.51 32.72 7.81
N TYR A 277 10.25 31.44 8.05
CA TYR A 277 11.04 30.57 8.92
C TYR A 277 12.12 29.92 8.06
N CYS A 278 13.39 30.05 8.45
CA CYS A 278 14.53 29.59 7.64
C CYS A 278 15.33 28.49 8.34
N VAL A 279 15.62 27.43 7.59
CA VAL A 279 16.56 26.36 7.95
C VAL A 279 17.78 26.49 7.04
N THR A 280 18.86 27.10 7.55
CA THR A 280 20.11 27.31 6.79
C THR A 280 21.27 26.44 7.27
N ASN A 281 21.08 25.70 8.36
CA ASN A 281 22.01 24.71 8.91
C ASN A 281 21.22 23.46 9.30
N ASN A 282 21.92 22.40 9.74
CA ASN A 282 21.28 21.19 10.22
C ASN A 282 20.27 21.49 11.33
N LYS A 283 19.03 21.03 11.14
CA LYS A 283 17.93 21.27 12.06
C LYS A 283 17.04 20.03 12.12
N THR A 284 16.65 19.64 13.32
CA THR A 284 15.57 18.67 13.55
C THR A 284 14.31 19.43 13.90
N LEU A 285 13.19 19.09 13.24
CA LEU A 285 11.87 19.59 13.57
C LEU A 285 10.94 18.43 13.88
N GLY A 286 10.43 18.39 15.11
CA GLY A 286 9.32 17.54 15.48
C GLY A 286 7.99 18.10 14.96
N SER A 287 6.88 17.41 15.25
CA SER A 287 5.58 17.83 14.72
C SER A 287 5.20 19.24 15.15
N SER A 288 5.06 20.16 14.20
CA SER A 288 4.86 21.59 14.49
C SER A 288 4.10 22.31 13.38
N LYS A 289 3.32 23.33 13.77
CA LYS A 289 2.81 24.35 12.84
C LYS A 289 3.86 25.47 12.68
N ILE A 290 4.12 25.88 11.44
CA ILE A 290 4.93 27.04 11.08
C ILE A 290 4.00 28.08 10.46
N GLU A 291 3.79 29.19 11.18
CA GLU A 291 2.93 30.29 10.75
C GLU A 291 3.73 31.36 9.98
N ALA A 292 4.36 30.93 8.90
CA ALA A 292 5.18 31.73 7.98
C ALA A 292 5.36 30.99 6.65
N ASN A 293 6.01 31.61 5.67
CA ASN A 293 6.63 30.85 4.58
C ASN A 293 7.82 30.04 5.15
N PHE A 294 8.20 28.95 4.50
CA PHE A 294 9.27 28.07 4.95
C PHE A 294 10.37 27.99 3.91
N TYR A 295 11.60 28.35 4.30
CA TYR A 295 12.76 28.32 3.42
C TYR A 295 13.81 27.34 3.96
N ILE A 296 14.20 26.38 3.14
CA ILE A 296 15.33 25.49 3.43
C ILE A 296 16.48 25.89 2.50
N GLY A 297 17.57 26.33 3.11
CA GLY A 297 18.71 26.92 2.43
C GLY A 297 19.54 25.92 1.61
N ASN A 298 20.37 26.46 0.72
CA ASN A 298 21.25 25.65 -0.13
C ASN A 298 22.18 24.77 0.72
N GLY A 299 22.15 23.46 0.49
CA GLY A 299 22.96 22.51 1.25
C GLY A 299 22.48 22.23 2.68
N ALA A 300 21.36 22.80 3.12
CA ALA A 300 20.86 22.59 4.47
C ALA A 300 20.27 21.18 4.63
N THR A 301 20.39 20.63 5.84
CA THR A 301 19.82 19.34 6.22
C THR A 301 18.67 19.56 7.20
N LEU A 302 17.49 19.02 6.88
CA LEU A 302 16.32 19.02 7.75
C LEU A 302 15.98 17.57 8.13
N GLU A 303 16.01 17.27 9.41
CA GLU A 303 15.53 16.01 9.95
C GLU A 303 14.10 16.19 10.48
N LEU A 304 13.21 15.30 10.09
CA LEU A 304 11.80 15.31 10.43
C LEU A 304 11.53 14.27 11.52
N ASP A 305 11.23 14.75 12.73
CA ASP A 305 10.79 13.97 13.88
C ASP A 305 9.25 14.11 14.06
N GLY A 306 8.53 14.28 12.95
CA GLY A 306 7.07 14.37 12.94
C GLY A 306 6.49 15.28 11.86
N ASN A 307 5.16 15.33 11.81
CA ASN A 307 4.39 15.99 10.76
C ASN A 307 4.47 17.52 10.85
N LEU A 308 4.65 18.20 9.71
CA LEU A 308 4.74 19.66 9.64
C LEU A 308 3.56 20.28 8.90
N TRP A 309 3.06 21.41 9.41
CA TRP A 309 2.08 22.24 8.72
C TRP A 309 2.60 23.67 8.57
N ILE A 310 2.83 24.09 7.34
CA ILE A 310 3.29 25.42 6.94
C ILE A 310 2.09 26.20 6.41
N SER A 311 1.83 27.38 6.97
CA SER A 311 0.70 28.23 6.53
C SER A 311 1.00 29.05 5.27
N GLY A 312 2.27 29.16 4.89
CA GLY A 312 2.74 29.88 3.69
C GLY A 312 3.29 28.96 2.61
N ASP A 313 4.11 29.54 1.72
CA ASP A 313 4.82 28.81 0.68
C ASP A 313 6.04 28.06 1.24
N ILE A 314 6.43 26.95 0.61
CA ILE A 314 7.67 26.21 0.90
C ILE A 314 8.66 26.40 -0.26
N ILE A 315 9.89 26.75 0.08
CA ILE A 315 10.99 26.86 -0.89
C ILE A 315 12.17 26.05 -0.38
N MET A 316 12.49 24.99 -1.12
CA MET A 316 13.68 24.17 -0.91
C MET A 316 14.70 24.59 -1.97
N ASP A 317 15.85 25.14 -1.53
CA ASP A 317 16.91 25.59 -2.44
C ASP A 317 17.68 24.38 -3.04
N ASN A 318 18.87 24.57 -3.59
CA ASN A 318 19.60 23.47 -4.21
C ASN A 318 20.36 22.62 -3.17
N ASN A 319 20.65 21.37 -3.52
CA ASN A 319 21.58 20.49 -2.80
C ASN A 319 21.25 20.20 -1.33
N GLY A 320 20.01 20.44 -0.88
CA GLY A 320 19.59 20.16 0.50
C GLY A 320 19.24 18.70 0.72
N THR A 321 19.10 18.33 1.99
CA THR A 321 18.71 16.98 2.42
C THR A 321 17.52 17.05 3.36
N ILE A 322 16.53 16.17 3.18
CA ILE A 322 15.48 15.88 4.14
C ILE A 322 15.55 14.40 4.51
N SER A 323 15.54 14.09 5.79
CA SER A 323 15.43 12.71 6.30
C SER A 323 14.36 12.63 7.37
N ILE A 324 13.75 11.47 7.54
CA ILE A 324 12.92 11.17 8.71
C ILE A 324 13.85 10.67 9.82
N ASP A 325 13.59 11.07 11.07
CA ASP A 325 14.33 10.57 12.23
C ASP A 325 14.22 9.03 12.31
N SER A 326 15.32 8.35 12.62
CA SER A 326 15.35 6.88 12.69
C SER A 326 14.43 6.30 13.77
N ASP A 327 14.14 7.08 14.82
CA ASP A 327 13.29 6.64 15.93
C ASP A 327 11.83 6.45 15.50
N LEU A 328 11.41 7.02 14.36
CA LEU A 328 10.07 6.83 13.77
C LEU A 328 9.90 5.47 13.05
N GLY A 329 10.96 4.68 12.90
CA GLY A 329 10.89 3.33 12.33
C GLY A 329 10.22 3.33 10.94
N LYS A 330 9.22 2.50 10.72
CA LYS A 330 8.54 2.38 9.40
C LYS A 330 7.59 3.54 9.06
N GLN A 331 7.38 4.48 9.97
CA GLN A 331 6.41 5.54 9.77
C GLN A 331 6.87 6.54 8.69
N SER A 332 5.90 7.03 7.92
CA SER A 332 6.06 8.16 7.01
C SER A 332 5.70 9.47 7.71
N VAL A 333 6.25 10.57 7.20
CA VAL A 333 5.96 11.93 7.69
C VAL A 333 5.27 12.73 6.60
N VAL A 334 4.27 13.54 6.99
CA VAL A 334 3.64 14.52 6.10
C VAL A 334 4.16 15.93 6.34
N VAL A 335 4.45 16.63 5.23
CA VAL A 335 4.76 18.06 5.19
C VAL A 335 3.68 18.75 4.37
N ILE A 336 2.84 19.55 5.03
CA ILE A 336 1.68 20.22 4.43
C ILE A 336 1.98 21.70 4.26
N SER A 337 1.73 22.24 3.07
CA SER A 337 1.80 23.66 2.75
C SER A 337 0.41 24.18 2.39
N ASP A 338 -0.04 25.26 3.01
CA ASP A 338 -1.22 25.99 2.55
C ASP A 338 -0.95 26.81 1.27
N GLY A 339 0.33 27.13 1.03
CA GLY A 339 0.81 27.80 -0.17
C GLY A 339 1.38 26.84 -1.22
N THR A 340 2.14 27.41 -2.16
CA THR A 340 2.89 26.70 -3.20
C THR A 340 4.17 26.07 -2.66
N ILE A 341 4.68 25.06 -3.35
CA ILE A 341 5.92 24.37 -3.00
C ILE A 341 6.87 24.38 -4.19
N GLU A 342 8.08 24.90 -3.99
CA GLU A 342 9.17 24.81 -4.94
C GLU A 342 10.30 23.94 -4.40
N VAL A 343 10.65 22.88 -5.14
CA VAL A 343 11.82 22.04 -4.85
C VAL A 343 12.86 22.25 -5.96
N ASN A 344 14.00 22.84 -5.60
CA ASN A 344 15.11 23.07 -6.50
C ASN A 344 16.01 21.83 -6.63
N ASN A 345 17.08 21.97 -7.42
CA ASN A 345 17.79 20.81 -7.95
C ASN A 345 18.64 20.11 -6.87
N ASN A 346 18.88 18.82 -7.11
CA ASN A 346 19.77 17.97 -6.29
C ASN A 346 19.32 17.82 -4.83
N TYR A 347 18.01 17.88 -4.57
CA TYR A 347 17.49 17.55 -3.25
C TYR A 347 17.50 16.05 -3.01
N SER A 348 17.98 15.64 -1.83
CA SER A 348 17.92 14.27 -1.35
C SER A 348 16.84 14.16 -0.28
N ILE A 349 15.80 13.36 -0.50
CA ILE A 349 14.70 13.11 0.45
C ILE A 349 14.63 11.62 0.74
N SER A 350 14.92 11.24 1.98
CA SER A 350 14.91 9.86 2.45
C SER A 350 13.92 9.65 3.59
N GLY A 351 13.44 8.41 3.73
CA GLY A 351 12.76 7.98 4.96
C GLY A 351 13.72 7.83 6.14
N SER A 352 13.28 7.10 7.16
CA SER A 352 14.02 6.82 8.41
C SER A 352 15.19 5.84 8.26
N GLY A 353 15.30 5.19 7.09
CA GLY A 353 16.18 4.04 6.85
C GLY A 353 15.47 2.70 6.85
N GLU A 354 14.23 2.64 7.37
CA GLU A 354 13.39 1.44 7.31
C GLU A 354 12.60 1.35 6.00
N PRO A 355 12.43 0.15 5.40
CA PRO A 355 11.54 -0.04 4.27
C PRO A 355 10.09 0.34 4.63
N GLY A 356 9.48 1.22 3.83
CA GLY A 356 8.12 1.70 4.06
C GLY A 356 8.02 3.11 4.64
N SER A 357 9.14 3.72 5.05
CA SER A 357 9.18 5.11 5.50
C SER A 357 9.38 6.08 4.33
N PHE A 358 8.44 7.02 4.17
CA PHE A 358 8.42 7.99 3.08
C PHE A 358 8.08 9.39 3.59
N VAL A 359 8.48 10.41 2.83
CA VAL A 359 7.99 11.79 3.04
C VAL A 359 6.86 12.07 2.06
N LEU A 360 5.69 12.43 2.58
CA LEU A 360 4.58 12.94 1.78
C LEU A 360 4.59 14.47 1.82
N VAL A 361 4.72 15.11 0.66
CA VAL A 361 4.75 16.57 0.52
C VAL A 361 3.46 17.02 -0.16
N VAL A 362 2.63 17.77 0.57
CA VAL A 362 1.29 18.17 0.13
C VAL A 362 1.18 19.68 -0.01
N SER A 363 0.68 20.15 -1.14
CA SER A 363 0.29 21.54 -1.36
C SER A 363 -1.23 21.66 -1.43
N MET A 364 -1.80 22.57 -0.63
CA MET A 364 -3.21 22.96 -0.70
C MET A 364 -3.49 24.08 -1.71
N SER A 365 -2.44 24.64 -2.33
CA SER A 365 -2.61 25.64 -3.37
C SER A 365 -3.46 25.12 -4.53
N THR A 366 -4.43 25.94 -4.96
CA THR A 366 -5.30 25.67 -6.12
C THR A 366 -4.68 26.14 -7.44
N ASN A 367 -3.41 26.54 -7.42
CA ASN A 367 -2.74 27.11 -8.59
C ASN A 367 -2.53 26.06 -9.68
N ILE A 368 -3.24 26.24 -10.80
CA ILE A 368 -3.12 25.41 -12.00
C ILE A 368 -2.27 26.06 -13.12
N ASN A 369 -1.67 27.23 -12.85
CA ASN A 369 -0.90 27.96 -13.86
C ASN A 369 0.50 27.33 -14.04
N PRO A 370 0.91 26.90 -15.25
CA PRO A 370 2.23 26.33 -15.49
C PRO A 370 3.44 27.21 -15.12
N SER A 371 3.26 28.53 -15.06
CA SER A 371 4.30 29.49 -14.66
C SER A 371 4.39 29.69 -13.14
N SER A 372 3.38 29.23 -12.40
CA SER A 372 3.32 29.31 -10.94
C SER A 372 2.45 28.15 -10.44
N PRO A 373 2.89 26.90 -10.62
CA PRO A 373 2.11 25.72 -10.25
C PRO A 373 2.03 25.60 -8.72
N ALA A 374 1.10 24.79 -8.22
CA ALA A 374 1.00 24.48 -6.80
C ALA A 374 2.26 23.75 -6.28
N ILE A 375 2.82 22.85 -7.07
CA ILE A 375 4.12 22.23 -6.81
C ILE A 375 4.99 22.34 -8.06
N TYR A 376 6.21 22.87 -7.94
CA TYR A 376 7.24 22.82 -8.97
C TYR A 376 8.48 22.10 -8.44
N ALA A 377 8.63 20.82 -8.80
CA ALA A 377 9.62 19.96 -8.16
C ALA A 377 10.60 19.33 -9.15
N SER A 378 11.89 19.44 -8.83
CA SER A 378 12.92 18.50 -9.26
C SER A 378 13.38 17.74 -8.03
N ASN A 379 13.37 16.43 -8.09
CA ASN A 379 13.96 15.58 -7.06
C ASN A 379 14.76 14.48 -7.76
N ASN A 380 15.59 13.74 -7.03
CA ASN A 380 16.26 12.54 -7.53
C ASN A 380 16.19 11.40 -6.50
N SER A 381 15.20 11.45 -5.59
CA SER A 381 15.13 10.59 -4.40
C SER A 381 13.94 9.66 -4.46
N SER A 382 14.16 8.44 -3.99
CA SER A 382 13.21 7.33 -4.08
C SER A 382 12.10 7.30 -3.01
N SER A 383 12.18 8.20 -2.02
CA SER A 383 11.39 8.12 -0.79
C SER A 383 10.44 9.30 -0.58
N VAL A 384 9.95 9.90 -1.67
CA VAL A 384 9.03 11.04 -1.61
C VAL A 384 7.80 10.86 -2.49
N VAL A 385 6.64 11.28 -1.97
CA VAL A 385 5.40 11.42 -2.72
C VAL A 385 5.02 12.90 -2.75
N PHE A 386 4.72 13.43 -3.93
CA PHE A 386 4.25 14.80 -4.08
C PHE A 386 2.76 14.82 -4.43
N ALA A 387 1.99 15.63 -3.71
CA ALA A 387 0.55 15.75 -3.89
C ALA A 387 0.08 17.21 -3.98
N ALA A 388 -0.41 17.61 -5.16
CA ALA A 388 -1.06 18.91 -5.40
C ALA A 388 -2.56 18.71 -5.63
N LEU A 389 -3.29 18.30 -4.59
CA LEU A 389 -4.65 17.76 -4.71
C LEU A 389 -5.65 18.70 -5.43
N HIS A 390 -5.45 20.01 -5.34
CA HIS A 390 -6.31 21.02 -5.95
C HIS A 390 -5.66 21.84 -7.06
N GLY A 391 -4.39 21.56 -7.36
CA GLY A 391 -3.54 22.41 -8.18
C GLY A 391 -2.71 21.63 -9.18
N MET A 392 -1.79 22.35 -9.81
CA MET A 392 -0.84 21.74 -10.73
C MET A 392 0.40 21.24 -9.99
N LEU A 393 0.74 19.98 -10.21
CA LEU A 393 2.08 19.46 -9.95
C LEU A 393 2.85 19.45 -11.27
N LYS A 394 3.94 20.23 -11.31
CA LYS A 394 4.81 20.34 -12.47
C LYS A 394 6.19 19.78 -12.15
N VAL A 395 6.61 18.77 -12.91
CA VAL A 395 7.93 18.15 -12.79
C VAL A 395 8.92 18.92 -13.65
N LYS A 396 10.06 19.33 -13.06
CA LYS A 396 11.09 20.11 -13.77
C LYS A 396 11.75 19.28 -14.88
N ASN A 397 12.26 19.96 -15.92
CA ASN A 397 13.05 19.36 -16.99
C ASN A 397 14.24 18.57 -16.42
N ASN A 398 14.41 17.31 -16.83
CA ASN A 398 15.38 16.34 -16.28
C ASN A 398 15.19 15.99 -14.78
N GLY A 399 14.07 16.38 -14.16
CA GLY A 399 13.76 15.99 -12.78
C GLY A 399 13.23 14.55 -12.70
N ALA A 400 13.47 13.88 -11.57
CA ALA A 400 13.00 12.54 -11.30
C ALA A 400 12.13 12.47 -10.02
N LEU A 401 10.88 12.08 -10.15
CA LEU A 401 10.00 11.83 -9.00
C LEU A 401 9.67 10.34 -8.89
N ASN A 402 9.06 9.94 -7.78
CA ASN A 402 8.60 8.57 -7.59
C ASN A 402 7.10 8.44 -7.86
N THR A 403 6.28 9.00 -6.98
CA THR A 403 4.83 9.07 -7.17
C THR A 403 4.36 10.52 -7.13
N ALA A 404 3.47 10.86 -8.07
CA ALA A 404 2.95 12.22 -8.23
C ALA A 404 1.42 12.22 -8.35
N LEU A 405 0.79 13.05 -7.52
CA LEU A 405 -0.65 13.30 -7.52
C LEU A 405 -0.89 14.78 -7.79
N GLY A 406 -1.87 15.07 -8.64
CA GLY A 406 -2.33 16.45 -8.77
C GLY A 406 -3.59 16.58 -9.58
N GLU A 407 -4.38 17.62 -9.29
CA GLU A 407 -5.56 17.95 -10.09
C GLU A 407 -5.19 18.13 -11.57
N LYS A 408 -4.00 18.70 -11.80
CA LYS A 408 -3.35 18.73 -13.11
C LYS A 408 -1.88 18.34 -12.97
N LEU A 409 -1.38 17.52 -13.87
CA LEU A 409 0.03 17.14 -13.92
C LEU A 409 0.69 17.62 -15.19
N TYR A 410 1.92 18.10 -15.08
CA TYR A 410 2.71 18.55 -16.21
C TYR A 410 4.15 18.08 -16.07
N LEU A 411 4.57 17.17 -16.95
CA LEU A 411 5.94 16.67 -16.98
C LEU A 411 6.71 17.45 -18.06
N GLU A 412 7.67 18.27 -17.64
CA GLU A 412 8.58 18.96 -18.57
C GLU A 412 9.49 17.96 -19.33
N PRO A 413 10.18 18.40 -20.39
CA PRO A 413 10.99 17.50 -21.20
C PRO A 413 11.99 16.67 -20.38
N ASN A 414 12.23 15.42 -20.80
CA ASN A 414 13.18 14.50 -20.16
C ASN A 414 12.95 14.25 -18.65
N SER A 415 11.82 14.66 -18.09
CA SER A 415 11.48 14.33 -16.69
C SER A 415 11.00 12.89 -16.58
N THR A 416 11.21 12.28 -15.41
CA THR A 416 10.82 10.89 -15.14
C THR A 416 10.00 10.80 -13.86
N VAL A 417 8.95 9.98 -13.86
CA VAL A 417 8.23 9.59 -12.64
C VAL A 417 8.24 8.06 -12.51
N THR A 418 8.76 7.52 -11.41
CA THR A 418 8.99 6.08 -11.22
C THR A 418 8.24 5.53 -10.02
N TYR A 419 7.24 4.70 -10.27
CA TYR A 419 6.48 4.04 -9.22
C TYR A 419 7.37 3.21 -8.29
N ASN A 420 7.13 3.32 -6.98
CA ASN A 420 7.78 2.48 -5.98
C ASN A 420 6.75 1.48 -5.42
N PRO A 421 6.89 0.15 -5.68
CA PRO A 421 5.90 -0.84 -5.25
C PRO A 421 5.79 -0.99 -3.72
N ILE A 422 6.76 -0.45 -2.96
CA ILE A 422 6.75 -0.47 -1.50
C ILE A 422 5.69 0.50 -0.92
N PHE A 423 5.03 1.35 -1.73
CA PHE A 423 3.92 2.19 -1.26
C PHE A 423 2.72 1.41 -0.71
N SER A 424 2.63 0.10 -0.96
CA SER A 424 1.65 -0.79 -0.32
C SER A 424 1.74 -0.84 1.21
N VAL A 425 2.88 -0.45 1.80
CA VAL A 425 3.07 -0.33 3.27
C VAL A 425 3.14 1.11 3.76
N PHE A 426 2.80 2.09 2.91
CA PHE A 426 2.80 3.50 3.29
C PHE A 426 1.82 3.75 4.44
N SER A 427 2.29 4.41 5.50
CA SER A 427 1.43 4.84 6.61
C SER A 427 1.90 6.14 7.26
N ILE A 428 0.97 7.03 7.59
CA ILE A 428 1.22 8.24 8.40
C ILE A 428 0.57 8.04 9.77
N SER A 429 1.33 8.25 10.83
CA SER A 429 0.81 8.22 12.21
C SER A 429 0.43 9.64 12.69
N PRO A 430 -0.57 9.77 13.58
CA PRO A 430 -0.88 11.01 14.25
C PRO A 430 0.27 11.41 15.18
N SER A 431 0.38 12.70 15.46
CA SER A 431 1.47 13.25 16.26
C SER A 431 1.36 12.98 17.77
N SER A 432 0.22 12.48 18.26
CA SER A 432 -0.08 12.23 19.67
C SER A 432 -0.03 10.76 20.10
N GLY A 433 0.41 9.86 19.22
CA GLY A 433 0.35 8.40 19.41
C GLY A 433 -0.90 7.78 18.79
N ASN A 434 -0.86 6.46 18.53
CA ASN A 434 -1.93 5.75 17.82
C ASN A 434 -2.93 5.12 18.79
N GLU A 435 -4.23 5.40 18.58
CA GLU A 435 -5.31 4.60 19.15
C GLU A 435 -5.69 3.46 18.18
N VAL A 436 -6.08 2.31 18.74
CA VAL A 436 -6.49 1.12 17.99
C VAL A 436 -7.79 0.62 18.58
N ASP A 437 -8.86 0.71 17.79
CA ASP A 437 -10.19 0.24 18.15
C ASP A 437 -10.58 -0.97 17.32
N THR A 438 -10.90 -2.08 17.98
CA THR A 438 -11.44 -3.26 17.30
C THR A 438 -12.88 -3.02 16.87
N ILE A 439 -13.21 -3.32 15.61
CA ILE A 439 -14.59 -3.21 15.13
C ILE A 439 -15.37 -4.42 15.64
N THR A 440 -16.39 -4.17 16.46
CA THR A 440 -17.28 -5.22 17.00
C THR A 440 -17.88 -6.06 15.87
N ASP A 441 -18.06 -7.35 16.11
CA ASP A 441 -18.65 -8.31 15.16
C ASP A 441 -17.86 -8.54 13.85
N THR A 442 -16.59 -8.14 13.79
CA THR A 442 -15.69 -8.45 12.65
C THR A 442 -14.74 -9.62 12.90
N TRP A 443 -14.65 -10.10 14.14
CA TRP A 443 -13.85 -11.27 14.45
C TRP A 443 -14.46 -12.52 13.79
N THR A 444 -13.65 -13.26 13.05
CA THR A 444 -14.07 -14.51 12.41
C THR A 444 -12.92 -15.52 12.37
N GLU A 445 -13.30 -16.79 12.45
CA GLU A 445 -12.46 -17.91 12.07
C GLU A 445 -12.75 -18.25 10.59
N LEU A 446 -11.71 -18.43 9.77
CA LEU A 446 -11.81 -18.62 8.31
C LEU A 446 -11.65 -20.08 7.88
#